data_AF-A0AAD8DU43-F1
#
_entry.id   AF-A0AAD8DU43-F1
#
_cell.length_a   1.000
_cell.length_b   1.000
_cell.length_c   1.000
_cell.angle_alpha   90.00
_cell.angle_beta   90.00
_cell.angle_gamma   90.00
#
_symmetry.space_group_name_H-M   'P 1'
#
loop_
_entity.id
_entity.type
_entity.pdbx_description
1 polymer ?
#
loop_
_entity_poly.entity_id
_entity_poly.type
_entity_poly.pdbx_seq_one_letter_code
_entity_poly.pdbx_strand_id
1 'polypeptide(L)'
;MDTSTCTEAALDSTSSATDFATELRLFKEELRSEFRLMHREFLQLRTEMAQLKDSLKASDQRVDTLEARVGSLEQRLEQKVLPDRGLLENTIDELRYQLNARDQELLLNDVEVSGVPESKEESALHLVKVLGTKLGVTIDEKDVAGTQRGWKYVWTKDGRIFARKEDGRKAEIIRCEDDIGRIFC
;
A
#
# COMPACT_ATOMS: atom_id res chain seq x y z
N MET A 1 -26.62 70.19 -97.98
CA MET A 1 -25.69 70.42 -96.87
C MET A 1 -26.21 69.66 -95.68
N ASP A 2 -25.31 68.88 -95.08
CA ASP A 2 -25.29 68.41 -93.69
C ASP A 2 -26.34 67.35 -93.31
N THR A 3 -26.00 66.05 -93.37
CA THR A 3 -25.37 65.25 -92.29
C THR A 3 -26.13 65.30 -90.97
N SER A 4 -26.77 64.20 -90.60
CA SER A 4 -26.74 63.70 -89.22
C SER A 4 -27.16 62.23 -89.20
N THR A 5 -26.14 61.40 -89.08
CA THR A 5 -26.13 59.99 -88.71
C THR A 5 -26.92 59.78 -87.43
N CYS A 6 -27.99 58.99 -87.50
CA CYS A 6 -28.57 58.32 -86.34
C CYS A 6 -28.42 56.82 -86.57
N THR A 7 -27.31 56.27 -86.09
CA THR A 7 -27.09 54.82 -86.01
C THR A 7 -26.75 54.47 -84.57
N GLU A 8 -27.70 53.76 -83.96
CA GLU A 8 -27.53 52.70 -82.97
C GLU A 8 -26.75 53.00 -81.68
N ALA A 9 -27.48 53.48 -80.67
CA ALA A 9 -27.20 53.20 -79.26
C ALA A 9 -28.22 52.18 -78.74
N ALA A 10 -28.11 50.93 -79.19
CA ALA A 10 -28.88 49.80 -78.66
C ALA A 10 -27.90 48.71 -78.21
N LEU A 11 -27.19 48.94 -77.10
CA LEU A 11 -26.23 47.95 -76.58
C LEU A 11 -26.04 47.89 -75.07
N ASP A 12 -26.82 48.60 -74.25
CA ASP A 12 -26.51 48.70 -72.80
C ASP A 12 -27.56 48.09 -71.86
N SER A 13 -28.72 47.67 -72.36
CA SER A 13 -29.79 47.07 -71.53
C SER A 13 -29.77 45.54 -71.51
N THR A 14 -29.17 44.89 -72.51
CA THR A 14 -29.05 43.43 -72.57
C THR A 14 -27.90 42.91 -71.68
N SER A 15 -26.86 43.73 -71.48
CA SER A 15 -25.66 43.40 -70.69
C SER A 15 -25.96 43.14 -69.21
N SER A 16 -26.74 44.00 -68.55
CA SER A 16 -27.04 43.86 -67.11
C SER A 16 -27.99 42.69 -66.79
N ALA A 17 -28.92 42.38 -67.70
CA ALA A 17 -29.80 41.22 -67.57
C ALA A 17 -29.04 39.90 -67.77
N THR A 18 -28.06 39.89 -68.68
CA THR A 18 -27.16 38.74 -68.83
C THR A 18 -26.23 38.58 -67.64
N ASP A 19 -25.75 39.68 -67.06
CA ASP A 19 -24.85 39.69 -65.89
C ASP A 19 -25.54 39.15 -64.63
N PHE A 20 -26.78 39.58 -64.36
CA PHE A 20 -27.58 39.02 -63.27
C PHE A 20 -27.93 37.54 -63.48
N ALA A 21 -28.23 37.13 -64.71
CA ALA A 21 -28.48 35.72 -65.03
C ALA A 21 -27.21 34.88 -64.83
N THR A 22 -26.02 35.42 -65.08
CA THR A 22 -24.75 34.76 -64.79
C THR A 22 -24.47 34.70 -63.30
N GLU A 23 -24.69 35.77 -62.53
CA GLU A 23 -24.55 35.78 -61.08
C GLU A 23 -25.50 34.78 -60.39
N LEU A 24 -26.77 34.73 -60.82
CA LEU A 24 -27.74 33.77 -60.31
C LEU A 24 -27.34 32.32 -60.62
N ARG A 25 -26.71 32.10 -61.78
CA ARG A 25 -26.18 30.78 -62.16
C ARG A 25 -24.99 30.39 -61.28
N LEU A 26 -24.07 31.31 -61.02
CA LEU A 26 -22.92 31.12 -60.13
C LEU A 26 -23.39 30.83 -58.70
N PHE A 27 -24.32 31.62 -58.17
CA PHE A 27 -24.90 31.41 -56.83
C PHE A 27 -25.61 30.05 -56.70
N LYS A 28 -26.39 29.65 -57.72
CA LYS A 28 -27.03 28.32 -57.76
C LYS A 28 -26.00 27.19 -57.80
N GLU A 29 -24.88 27.40 -58.47
CA GLU A 29 -23.79 26.43 -58.57
C GLU A 29 -23.01 26.34 -57.24
N GLU A 30 -22.78 27.47 -56.58
CA GLU A 30 -22.18 27.58 -55.25
C GLU A 30 -23.03 26.88 -54.19
N LEU A 31 -24.33 27.21 -54.10
CA LEU A 31 -25.26 26.51 -53.20
C LEU A 31 -25.28 25.00 -53.45
N ARG A 32 -25.26 24.56 -54.72
CA ARG A 32 -25.19 23.13 -55.05
C ARG A 32 -23.89 22.50 -54.60
N SER A 33 -22.79 23.23 -54.61
CA SER A 33 -21.50 22.76 -54.14
C SER A 33 -21.47 22.63 -52.61
N GLU A 34 -22.03 23.62 -51.90
CA GLU A 34 -22.17 23.59 -50.44
C GLU A 34 -23.09 22.47 -49.98
N PHE A 35 -24.25 22.28 -50.63
CA PHE A 35 -25.14 21.17 -50.32
C PHE A 35 -24.46 19.81 -50.54
N ARG A 36 -23.63 19.67 -51.58
CA ARG A 36 -22.84 18.45 -51.79
C ARG A 36 -21.79 18.25 -50.69
N LEU A 37 -21.16 19.32 -50.23
CA LEU A 37 -20.17 19.26 -49.15
C LEU A 37 -20.84 18.86 -47.83
N MET A 38 -21.91 19.56 -47.44
CA MET A 38 -22.71 19.24 -46.26
C MET A 38 -23.21 17.79 -46.29
N HIS A 39 -23.66 17.30 -47.45
CA HIS A 39 -24.10 15.92 -47.57
C HIS A 39 -22.95 14.91 -47.36
N ARG A 40 -21.74 15.22 -47.85
CA ARG A 40 -20.55 14.39 -47.60
C ARG A 40 -20.17 14.39 -46.12
N GLU A 41 -20.16 15.55 -45.48
CA GLU A 41 -19.87 15.68 -44.04
C GLU A 41 -20.91 14.94 -43.20
N PHE A 42 -22.19 15.01 -43.57
CA PHE A 42 -23.26 14.26 -42.90
C PHE A 42 -23.07 12.74 -43.04
N LEU A 43 -22.68 12.27 -44.23
CA LEU A 43 -22.37 10.85 -44.44
C LEU A 43 -21.13 10.42 -43.65
N GLN A 44 -20.13 11.27 -43.55
CA GLN A 44 -18.93 11.03 -42.74
C GLN A 44 -19.31 10.95 -41.25
N LEU A 45 -20.06 11.91 -40.73
CA LEU A 45 -20.55 11.90 -39.35
C LEU A 45 -21.38 10.64 -39.05
N ARG A 46 -22.23 10.21 -40.00
CA ARG A 46 -23.00 8.97 -39.86
C ARG A 46 -22.09 7.74 -39.75
N THR A 47 -20.98 7.74 -40.47
CA THR A 47 -19.99 6.65 -40.44
C THR A 47 -19.22 6.66 -39.13
N GLU A 48 -18.76 7.82 -38.67
CA GLU A 48 -18.08 7.99 -37.38
C GLU A 48 -18.99 7.59 -36.21
N MET A 49 -20.27 7.96 -36.24
CA MET A 49 -21.26 7.55 -35.25
C MET A 49 -21.48 6.03 -35.24
N ALA A 50 -21.44 5.37 -36.40
CA ALA A 50 -21.52 3.91 -36.46
C ALA A 50 -20.29 3.24 -35.84
N GLN A 51 -19.09 3.75 -36.14
CA GLN A 51 -17.83 3.25 -35.56
C GLN A 51 -17.78 3.46 -34.04
N LEU A 52 -18.24 4.62 -33.56
CA LEU A 52 -18.33 4.92 -32.13
C LEU A 52 -19.29 3.95 -31.43
N LYS A 53 -20.45 3.67 -32.04
CA LYS A 53 -21.41 2.70 -31.51
C LYS A 53 -20.82 1.30 -31.39
N ASP A 54 -20.05 0.86 -32.38
CA ASP A 54 -19.38 -0.45 -32.33
C ASP A 54 -18.27 -0.48 -31.27
N SER A 55 -17.51 0.61 -31.14
CA SER A 55 -16.49 0.76 -30.09
C SER A 55 -17.12 0.74 -28.69
N LEU A 56 -18.27 1.38 -28.51
CA LEU A 56 -19.01 1.38 -27.24
C LEU A 56 -19.49 -0.02 -26.88
N LYS A 57 -20.05 -0.78 -27.82
CA LYS A 57 -20.44 -2.18 -27.60
C LYS A 57 -19.26 -3.07 -27.22
N ALA A 58 -18.12 -2.90 -27.88
CA ALA A 58 -16.91 -3.63 -27.55
C ALA A 58 -16.41 -3.28 -26.14
N SER A 59 -16.54 -2.02 -25.73
CA SER A 59 -16.23 -1.60 -24.37
C SER A 59 -17.17 -2.22 -23.34
N ASP A 60 -18.47 -2.25 -23.62
CA ASP A 60 -19.51 -2.83 -22.75
C ASP A 60 -19.20 -4.31 -22.44
N GLN A 61 -18.90 -5.09 -23.49
CA GLN A 61 -18.49 -6.50 -23.34
C GLN A 61 -17.22 -6.68 -22.51
N ARG A 62 -16.26 -5.74 -22.62
CA ARG A 62 -15.04 -5.76 -21.81
C ARG A 62 -15.34 -5.44 -20.35
N VAL A 63 -16.29 -4.53 -20.08
CA VAL A 63 -16.73 -4.21 -18.73
C VAL A 63 -17.44 -5.41 -18.11
N ASP A 64 -18.39 -6.05 -18.80
CA ASP A 64 -19.06 -7.27 -18.34
C ASP A 64 -18.05 -8.38 -17.97
N THR A 65 -17.04 -8.56 -18.83
CA THR A 65 -15.98 -9.55 -18.61
C THR A 65 -15.15 -9.20 -17.37
N LEU A 66 -14.85 -7.91 -17.16
CA LEU A 66 -14.12 -7.46 -15.98
C LEU A 66 -14.96 -7.64 -14.72
N GLU A 67 -16.24 -7.29 -14.74
CA GLU A 67 -17.16 -7.49 -13.62
C GLU A 67 -17.25 -8.97 -13.23
N ALA A 68 -17.40 -9.87 -14.21
CA ALA A 68 -17.41 -11.30 -13.96
C ALA A 68 -16.08 -11.81 -13.36
N ARG A 69 -14.94 -11.29 -13.84
CA ARG A 69 -13.62 -11.65 -13.30
C ARG A 69 -13.43 -11.16 -11.87
N VAL A 70 -13.84 -9.92 -11.59
CA VAL A 70 -13.80 -9.32 -10.25
C VAL A 70 -14.65 -10.14 -9.29
N GLY A 71 -15.89 -10.47 -9.65
CA GLY A 71 -16.75 -11.33 -8.83
C GLY A 71 -16.12 -12.69 -8.51
N SER A 72 -15.44 -13.32 -9.49
CA SER A 72 -14.74 -14.60 -9.22
C SER A 72 -13.56 -14.44 -8.27
N LEU A 73 -12.86 -13.30 -8.31
CA LEU A 73 -11.72 -13.01 -7.44
C LEU A 73 -12.19 -12.72 -6.01
N GLU A 74 -13.27 -11.96 -5.87
CA GLU A 74 -13.92 -11.69 -4.57
C GLU A 74 -14.37 -12.99 -3.91
N GLN A 75 -15.05 -13.88 -4.64
CA GLN A 75 -15.48 -15.17 -4.11
C GLN A 75 -14.29 -16.06 -3.69
N ARG A 76 -13.20 -16.07 -4.47
CA ARG A 76 -11.98 -16.82 -4.14
C ARG A 76 -11.28 -16.26 -2.91
N LEU A 77 -11.29 -14.94 -2.74
CA LEU A 77 -10.72 -14.27 -1.57
C LEU A 77 -11.50 -14.67 -0.31
N GLU A 78 -12.83 -14.65 -0.38
CA GLU A 78 -13.69 -15.08 0.74
C GLU A 78 -13.49 -16.54 1.11
N GLN A 79 -13.41 -17.45 0.12
CA GLN A 79 -13.28 -18.88 0.40
C GLN A 79 -11.91 -19.31 0.92
N LYS A 80 -10.81 -18.67 0.49
CA LYS A 80 -9.46 -19.15 0.83
C LYS A 80 -8.76 -18.35 1.91
N VAL A 81 -8.93 -17.02 1.92
CA VAL A 81 -8.06 -16.16 2.72
C VAL A 81 -8.65 -15.92 4.12
N LEU A 82 -9.97 -15.80 4.24
CA LEU A 82 -10.61 -15.56 5.53
C LEU A 82 -10.53 -16.77 6.48
N PRO A 83 -10.79 -18.02 6.04
CA PRO A 83 -10.74 -19.18 6.94
C PRO A 83 -9.31 -19.53 7.35
N ASP A 84 -8.36 -19.43 6.42
CA ASP A 84 -6.95 -19.78 6.65
C ASP A 84 -6.28 -18.79 7.61
N ARG A 85 -6.63 -17.49 7.50
CA ARG A 85 -6.15 -16.48 8.43
C ARG A 85 -6.59 -16.75 9.87
N GLY A 86 -7.86 -17.11 10.08
CA GLY A 86 -8.36 -17.42 11.43
C GLY A 86 -7.70 -18.66 12.03
N LEU A 87 -7.51 -19.72 11.23
CA LEU A 87 -6.79 -20.92 11.68
C LEU A 87 -5.32 -20.63 12.02
N LEU A 88 -4.66 -19.80 11.20
CA LEU A 88 -3.28 -19.41 11.44
C LEU A 88 -3.14 -18.53 12.69
N GLU A 89 -4.02 -17.54 12.87
CA GLU A 89 -4.06 -16.70 14.07
C GLU A 89 -4.27 -17.54 15.33
N ASN A 90 -5.22 -18.48 15.32
CA ASN A 90 -5.43 -19.41 16.43
C ASN A 90 -4.21 -20.29 16.72
N THR A 91 -3.52 -20.76 15.67
CA THR A 91 -2.30 -21.57 15.83
C THR A 91 -1.17 -20.74 16.42
N ILE A 92 -1.03 -19.47 16.01
CA ILE A 92 -0.05 -18.55 16.59
C ILE A 92 -0.34 -18.30 18.07
N ASP A 93 -1.59 -18.09 18.43
CA ASP A 93 -1.98 -17.86 19.83
C ASP A 93 -1.73 -19.10 20.70
N GLU A 94 -2.05 -20.30 20.19
CA GLU A 94 -1.74 -21.55 20.87
C GLU A 94 -0.23 -21.75 21.05
N LEU A 95 0.57 -21.52 20.01
CA LEU A 95 2.03 -21.62 20.10
C LEU A 95 2.60 -20.59 21.08
N ARG A 96 2.08 -19.36 21.10
CA ARG A 96 2.47 -18.33 22.07
C ARG A 96 2.15 -18.76 23.49
N TYR A 97 0.98 -19.32 23.71
CA TYR A 97 0.59 -19.86 25.02
C TYR A 97 1.53 -20.98 25.46
N GLN A 98 1.81 -21.94 24.58
CA GLN A 98 2.73 -23.05 24.88
C GLN A 98 4.15 -22.56 25.17
N LEU A 99 4.64 -21.58 24.40
CA LEU A 99 5.96 -20.99 24.62
C LEU A 99 6.02 -20.29 25.97
N ASN A 100 5.02 -19.46 26.29
CA ASN A 100 4.95 -18.77 27.57
C ASN A 100 4.82 -19.75 28.75
N ALA A 101 4.05 -20.83 28.60
CA ALA A 101 3.93 -21.87 29.62
C ALA A 101 5.26 -22.59 29.85
N ARG A 102 5.99 -22.93 28.77
CA ARG A 102 7.32 -23.55 28.83
C ARG A 102 8.35 -22.62 29.48
N ASP A 103 8.35 -21.34 29.12
CA ASP A 103 9.25 -20.34 29.72
C ASP A 103 8.97 -20.17 31.21
N GLN A 104 7.69 -20.15 31.60
CA GLN A 104 7.30 -20.06 33.01
C GLN A 104 7.68 -21.33 33.79
N GLU A 105 7.64 -22.51 33.15
CA GLU A 105 8.07 -23.78 33.74
C GLU A 105 9.57 -23.77 34.08
N LEU A 106 10.39 -23.14 33.23
CA LEU A 106 11.83 -22.97 33.50
C LEU A 106 12.10 -22.09 34.74
N LEU A 107 11.22 -21.13 35.02
CA LEU A 107 11.36 -20.20 36.15
C LEU A 107 10.82 -20.77 37.49
N LEU A 108 10.19 -21.95 37.50
CA LEU A 108 9.54 -22.48 38.72
C LEU A 108 10.49 -22.68 39.89
N ASN A 109 11.77 -22.92 39.60
CA ASN A 109 12.81 -23.14 40.61
C ASN A 109 13.68 -21.91 40.85
N ASP A 110 13.48 -20.83 40.08
CA ASP A 110 14.27 -19.61 40.19
C ASP A 110 13.58 -18.62 41.14
N VAL A 111 14.35 -18.09 42.09
CA VAL A 111 13.88 -17.08 43.05
C VAL A 111 14.65 -15.79 42.85
N GLU A 112 13.94 -14.72 42.52
CA GLU A 112 14.52 -13.38 42.43
C GLU A 112 14.52 -12.69 43.79
N VAL A 113 15.70 -12.25 44.23
CA VAL A 113 15.88 -11.44 45.44
C VAL A 113 16.28 -10.03 45.03
N SER A 114 15.38 -9.07 45.23
CA SER A 114 15.60 -7.66 44.90
C SER A 114 15.98 -6.81 46.12
N GLY A 115 16.57 -5.63 45.88
CA GLY A 115 16.91 -4.67 46.93
C GLY A 115 18.21 -4.99 47.71
N VAL A 116 19.07 -5.84 47.15
CA VAL A 116 20.36 -6.20 47.77
C VAL A 116 21.45 -5.22 47.32
N PRO A 117 22.15 -4.53 48.25
CA PRO A 117 23.28 -3.67 47.90
C PRO A 117 24.46 -4.49 47.36
N GLU A 118 25.20 -3.94 46.39
CA GLU A 118 26.35 -4.61 45.77
C GLU A 118 27.65 -4.33 46.55
N SER A 119 28.05 -5.30 47.37
CA SER A 119 29.36 -5.33 48.04
C SER A 119 30.33 -6.21 47.25
N LYS A 120 31.55 -5.73 46.99
CA LYS A 120 32.57 -6.46 46.20
C LYS A 120 33.05 -7.77 46.84
N GLU A 121 32.84 -7.92 48.15
CA GLU A 121 33.42 -9.01 48.95
C GLU A 121 32.34 -10.02 49.44
N GLU A 122 31.09 -9.89 48.99
CA GLU A 122 29.99 -10.75 49.43
C GLU A 122 29.54 -11.75 48.37
N SER A 123 29.68 -13.03 48.70
CA SER A 123 29.13 -14.15 47.91
C SER A 123 27.61 -14.20 48.00
N ALA A 124 26.94 -14.33 46.85
CA ALA A 124 25.48 -14.44 46.77
C ALA A 124 24.94 -15.66 47.53
N LEU A 125 25.70 -16.76 47.56
CA LEU A 125 25.34 -17.98 48.29
C LEU A 125 25.22 -17.74 49.80
N HIS A 126 26.14 -16.95 50.38
CA HIS A 126 26.10 -16.59 51.79
C HIS A 126 24.86 -15.74 52.10
N LEU A 127 24.50 -14.81 51.20
CA LEU A 127 23.32 -13.97 51.36
C LEU A 127 22.03 -14.80 51.37
N VAL A 128 21.90 -15.78 50.46
CA VAL A 128 20.74 -16.69 50.41
C VAL A 128 20.62 -17.48 51.72
N LYS A 129 21.73 -17.99 52.28
CA LYS A 129 21.71 -18.68 53.58
C LYS A 129 21.28 -17.77 54.74
N VAL A 130 21.78 -16.54 54.78
CA VAL A 130 21.39 -15.56 55.79
C VAL A 130 19.90 -15.24 55.67
N LEU A 131 19.40 -15.03 54.44
CA LEU A 131 17.98 -14.79 54.18
C LEU A 131 17.11 -15.98 54.60
N GLY A 132 17.50 -17.20 54.24
CA GLY A 132 16.82 -18.42 54.69
C GLY A 132 16.73 -18.47 56.22
N THR A 133 17.86 -18.26 56.90
CA THR A 133 17.90 -18.24 58.38
C THR A 133 16.97 -17.17 58.97
N LYS A 134 16.89 -15.99 58.35
CA LYS A 134 15.97 -14.91 58.77
C LYS A 134 14.50 -15.24 58.53
N LEU A 135 14.19 -16.02 57.49
CA LEU A 135 12.86 -16.50 57.16
C LEU A 135 12.47 -17.78 57.93
N GLY A 136 13.38 -18.34 58.72
CA GLY A 136 13.17 -19.59 59.47
C GLY A 136 13.31 -20.86 58.63
N VAL A 137 13.96 -20.78 57.48
CA VAL A 137 14.21 -21.91 56.56
C VAL A 137 15.70 -22.21 56.51
N THR A 138 16.07 -23.46 56.74
CA THR A 138 17.46 -23.93 56.59
C THR A 138 17.71 -24.28 55.12
N ILE A 139 18.59 -23.52 54.46
CA ILE A 139 19.01 -23.74 53.06
C ILE A 139 20.46 -24.19 53.06
N ASP A 140 20.73 -25.42 52.61
CA ASP A 140 22.09 -25.93 52.42
C ASP A 140 22.62 -25.59 51.01
N GLU A 141 23.94 -25.64 50.80
CA GLU A 141 24.55 -25.36 49.49
C GLU A 141 24.10 -26.33 48.39
N LYS A 142 23.79 -27.57 48.78
CA LYS A 142 23.28 -28.60 47.86
C LYS A 142 21.85 -28.33 47.37
N ASP A 143 21.10 -27.49 48.08
CA ASP A 143 19.72 -27.14 47.74
C ASP A 143 19.67 -25.99 46.71
N VAL A 144 20.81 -25.32 46.49
CA VAL A 144 20.93 -24.19 45.58
C VAL A 144 21.67 -24.64 44.31
N ALA A 145 20.93 -24.74 43.20
CA ALA A 145 21.52 -25.13 41.91
C ALA A 145 22.52 -24.08 41.37
N GLY A 146 22.29 -22.80 41.66
CA GLY A 146 23.19 -21.71 41.27
C GLY A 146 22.71 -20.37 41.82
N THR A 147 23.64 -19.42 41.94
CA THR A 147 23.32 -18.03 42.31
C THR A 147 24.00 -17.10 41.33
N GLN A 148 23.24 -16.13 40.81
CA GLN A 148 23.74 -15.15 39.86
C GLN A 148 23.17 -13.79 40.21
N ARG A 149 23.99 -12.74 40.12
CA ARG A 149 23.52 -11.35 40.27
C ARG A 149 22.93 -10.93 38.92
N GLY A 150 21.60 -10.86 38.85
CA GLY A 150 20.86 -10.59 37.62
C GLY A 150 21.03 -9.15 37.09
N TRP A 151 20.80 -8.98 35.80
CA TRP A 151 20.70 -7.69 35.12
C TRP A 151 19.24 -7.24 35.09
N LYS A 152 18.93 -6.03 35.56
CA LYS A 152 17.55 -5.55 35.71
C LYS A 152 16.80 -5.38 34.38
N TYR A 153 17.49 -5.04 33.30
CA TYR A 153 16.85 -4.82 32.00
C TYR A 153 17.67 -5.42 30.86
N VAL A 154 17.02 -6.19 30.00
CA VAL A 154 17.54 -6.57 28.69
C VAL A 154 16.45 -6.28 27.65
N TRP A 155 16.78 -5.53 26.59
CA TRP A 155 15.81 -5.16 25.57
C TRP A 155 16.45 -5.03 24.19
N THR A 156 15.62 -5.14 23.16
CA THR A 156 16.03 -4.95 21.76
C THR A 156 15.52 -3.63 21.21
N LYS A 157 16.38 -2.86 20.52
CA LYS A 157 15.99 -1.64 19.80
C LYS A 157 16.83 -1.49 18.52
N ASP A 158 16.19 -1.23 17.39
CA ASP A 158 16.84 -1.02 16.09
C ASP A 158 17.79 -2.18 15.68
N GLY A 159 17.38 -3.43 15.95
CA GLY A 159 18.18 -4.63 15.65
C GLY A 159 19.41 -4.83 16.55
N ARG A 160 19.52 -4.10 17.67
CA ARG A 160 20.59 -4.23 18.66
C ARG A 160 20.05 -4.67 20.00
N ILE A 161 20.84 -5.47 20.72
CA ILE A 161 20.51 -5.94 22.07
C ILE A 161 21.22 -5.03 23.08
N PHE A 162 20.45 -4.60 24.09
CA PHE A 162 20.91 -3.77 25.18
C PHE A 162 20.71 -4.48 26.50
N ALA A 163 21.67 -4.38 27.41
CA ALA A 163 21.57 -4.83 28.79
C ALA A 163 21.87 -3.67 29.74
N ARG A 164 21.14 -3.56 30.84
CA ARG A 164 21.38 -2.58 31.90
C ARG A 164 21.20 -3.22 33.26
N LYS A 165 22.22 -3.09 34.09
CA LYS A 165 22.28 -3.74 35.40
C LYS A 165 21.27 -3.14 36.38
N GLU A 166 21.17 -1.81 36.43
CA GLU A 166 20.35 -1.06 37.40
C GLU A 166 19.87 0.27 36.79
N ASP A 167 18.89 0.92 37.42
CA ASP A 167 18.43 2.25 37.01
C ASP A 167 19.55 3.29 37.06
N GLY A 168 19.68 4.10 36.02
CA GLY A 168 20.71 5.13 35.92
C GLY A 168 22.09 4.65 35.45
N ARG A 169 22.37 3.33 35.40
CA ARG A 169 23.57 2.79 34.76
C ARG A 169 23.48 2.92 33.24
N LYS A 170 24.62 3.12 32.58
CA LYS A 170 24.70 3.11 31.11
C LYS A 170 24.24 1.73 30.59
N ALA A 171 23.46 1.74 29.52
CA ALA A 171 23.10 0.51 28.82
C ALA A 171 24.32 -0.01 28.04
N GLU A 172 24.67 -1.27 28.24
CA GLU A 172 25.69 -1.99 27.48
C GLU A 172 25.04 -2.60 26.23
N ILE A 173 25.76 -2.59 25.11
CA ILE A 173 25.27 -3.15 23.85
C ILE A 173 25.96 -4.49 23.63
N ILE A 174 25.17 -5.54 23.42
CA ILE A 174 25.66 -6.88 23.09
C ILE A 174 25.70 -6.97 21.56
N ARG A 175 26.90 -7.12 20.99
CA ARG A 175 27.11 -7.26 19.55
C ARG A 175 27.59 -8.65 19.17
N CYS A 176 28.37 -9.28 20.03
CA CYS A 176 28.94 -10.61 19.82
C CYS A 176 28.85 -11.48 21.08
N GLU A 177 29.16 -12.76 20.93
CA GLU A 177 29.20 -13.73 22.03
C GLU A 177 30.23 -13.33 23.11
N ASP A 178 31.36 -12.74 22.73
CA ASP A 178 32.35 -12.24 23.69
C ASP A 178 31.80 -11.11 24.59
N ASP A 179 30.85 -10.31 24.07
CA ASP A 179 30.18 -9.30 24.88
C ASP A 179 29.33 -9.95 25.97
N ILE A 180 28.81 -11.16 25.76
CA ILE A 180 28.06 -11.91 26.79
C ILE A 180 29.00 -12.24 27.94
N GLY A 181 30.20 -12.76 27.65
CA GLY A 181 31.20 -13.05 28.68
C GLY A 181 31.67 -11.79 29.42
N ARG A 182 31.83 -10.66 28.73
CA ARG A 182 32.26 -9.40 29.37
C ARG A 182 31.17 -8.72 30.19
N ILE A 183 29.92 -8.85 29.76
CA ILE A 183 28.78 -8.16 30.38
C ILE A 183 28.21 -9.00 31.52
N PHE A 184 28.15 -10.32 31.39
CA PHE A 184 27.47 -11.16 32.38
C PHE A 184 28.42 -11.90 33.36
N CYS A 185 29.74 -11.92 33.12
CA CYS A 185 30.74 -12.48 34.05
C CYS A 185 31.59 -11.39 34.72
#